data_AF-A0A1J5PWQ8-F1
#
_entry.id   AF-A0A1J5PWQ8-F1
#
_cell.length_a   1.000
_cell.length_b   1.000
_cell.length_c   1.000
_cell.angle_alpha   90.00
_cell.angle_beta   90.00
_cell.angle_gamma   90.00
#
_symmetry.space_group_name_H-M   'P 1'
#
loop_
_entity.id
_entity.type
_entity.pdbx_description
1 polymer ?
#
loop_
_entity_poly.entity_id
_entity_poly.type
_entity_poly.pdbx_seq_one_letter_code
_entity_poly.pdbx_strand_id
1 'polypeptide(L)'
;MGSVLHGSARTTPRIRAELQASQESGRALAARYDLNPKTVRKWRKRTTTADAPMGPKVPKRPAPLPPTPRHLPAAGRGDQGQA
;
A
#
# COMPACT_ATOMS: atom_id res chain seq x y z
N MET A 1 -1.45 1.95 13.86
CA MET A 1 -1.78 3.39 13.80
C MET A 1 -0.63 4.09 13.10
N GLY A 2 -0.79 4.44 11.83
CA GLY A 2 0.33 4.94 11.03
C GLY A 2 -0.11 5.30 9.62
N SER A 3 -1.17 6.10 9.52
CA SER A 3 -1.50 6.79 8.28
C SER A 3 -0.48 7.91 8.09
N VAL A 4 0.69 7.56 7.55
CA VAL A 4 1.68 8.52 7.06
C VAL A 4 1.04 9.20 5.85
N LEU A 5 0.26 10.24 6.13
CA LEU A 5 -0.13 11.22 5.12
C LEU A 5 1.17 11.79 4.58
N HIS A 6 1.45 11.49 3.31
CA HIS A 6 2.61 12.02 2.61
C HIS A 6 2.65 13.55 2.77
N GLY A 7 3.79 14.11 3.17
CA GLY A 7 3.93 15.53 3.50
C GLY A 7 3.56 16.49 2.35
N SER A 8 3.49 16.00 1.11
CA SER A 8 3.08 16.75 -0.08
C SER A 8 1.60 16.53 -0.48
N ALA A 9 0.82 15.82 0.34
CA ALA A 9 -0.59 15.57 0.07
C ALA A 9 -1.43 16.84 0.27
N ARG A 10 -1.60 17.59 -0.82
CA ARG A 10 -2.40 18.82 -0.89
C ARG A 10 -3.89 18.62 -0.53
N THR A 11 -4.39 17.39 -0.66
CA THR A 11 -5.76 16.98 -0.23
C THR A 11 -5.71 16.11 1.01
N THR A 12 -5.67 16.76 2.18
CA THR A 12 -5.75 16.12 3.49
C THR A 12 -7.19 15.67 3.83
N PRO A 13 -7.38 14.76 4.81
CA PRO A 13 -8.70 14.35 5.27
C PRO A 13 -9.60 15.52 5.69
N ARG A 14 -9.01 16.57 6.29
CA ARG A 14 -9.71 17.80 6.67
C ARG A 14 -10.29 18.51 5.45
N ILE A 15 -9.46 18.76 4.42
CA ILE A 15 -9.91 19.42 3.19
C ILE A 15 -11.00 18.57 2.50
N ARG A 16 -10.87 17.25 2.48
CA ARG A 16 -11.88 16.36 1.89
C ARG A 16 -13.23 16.42 2.61
N ALA A 17 -13.22 16.52 3.95
CA ALA A 17 -14.45 16.69 4.74
C ALA A 17 -15.10 18.06 4.44
N GLU A 18 -14.28 19.10 4.35
CA GLU A 18 -14.72 20.45 4.05
C GLU A 18 -15.30 20.57 2.64
N LEU A 19 -14.72 19.88 1.65
CA LEU A 19 -15.24 19.78 0.28
C LEU A 19 -16.60 19.04 0.20
N GLN A 20 -16.88 18.11 1.12
CA GLN A 20 -18.17 17.43 1.20
C GLN A 20 -19.23 18.28 1.91
N ALA A 21 -18.86 18.95 3.01
CA ALA A 21 -19.77 19.78 3.79
C ALA A 21 -20.14 21.10 3.07
N SER A 22 -19.25 21.59 2.20
CA SER A 22 -19.47 22.85 1.48
C SER A 22 -20.48 22.71 0.34
N GLN A 23 -21.53 23.54 0.39
CA GLN A 23 -22.50 23.70 -0.70
C GLN A 23 -22.01 24.66 -1.80
N GLU A 24 -20.89 25.35 -1.58
CA GLU A 24 -20.28 26.26 -2.56
C GLU A 24 -19.94 25.57 -3.89
N SER A 25 -19.82 26.39 -4.94
CA SER A 25 -19.41 25.89 -6.25
C SER A 25 -18.01 25.28 -6.16
N GLY A 26 -17.80 24.14 -6.84
CA GLY A 26 -16.48 23.48 -6.82
C GLY A 26 -15.35 24.33 -7.40
N ARG A 27 -15.67 25.40 -8.14
CA ARG A 27 -14.72 26.37 -8.70
C ARG A 27 -14.22 27.36 -7.63
N ALA A 28 -15.09 27.78 -6.72
CA ALA A 28 -14.71 28.63 -5.59
C ALA A 28 -13.80 27.88 -4.60
N LEU A 29 -14.18 26.64 -4.25
CA LEU A 29 -13.36 25.77 -3.42
C LEU A 29 -12.00 25.45 -4.06
N ALA A 30 -11.98 25.21 -5.38
CA ALA A 30 -10.74 25.01 -6.13
C ALA A 30 -9.79 26.21 -6.02
N ALA A 31 -10.30 27.44 -6.12
CA ALA A 31 -9.48 28.64 -6.00
C ALA A 31 -8.95 28.86 -4.58
N ARG A 32 -9.75 28.59 -3.54
CA ARG A 32 -9.34 28.77 -2.13
C ARG A 32 -8.23 27.81 -1.70
N TYR A 33 -8.30 26.57 -2.17
CA TYR A 33 -7.35 25.52 -1.80
C TYR A 33 -6.26 25.27 -2.86
N ASP A 34 -6.28 26.05 -3.95
CA ASP A 34 -5.45 25.86 -5.14
C ASP A 34 -5.44 24.38 -5.61
N LEU A 35 -6.65 23.85 -5.76
CA LEU A 35 -6.94 22.47 -6.13
C LEU A 35 -7.57 22.40 -7.52
N ASN A 36 -7.31 21.31 -8.23
CA ASN A 36 -7.98 21.05 -9.48
C ASN A 36 -9.51 20.90 -9.26
N PRO A 37 -10.38 21.63 -9.98
CA PRO A 37 -11.83 21.47 -9.92
C PRO A 37 -12.32 20.03 -10.14
N LYS A 38 -11.57 19.23 -10.92
CA LYS A 38 -11.85 17.80 -11.11
C LYS A 38 -11.71 17.02 -9.79
N THR A 39 -10.75 17.38 -8.95
CA THR A 39 -10.53 16.79 -7.62
C THR A 39 -11.68 17.12 -6.69
N VAL A 40 -12.16 18.37 -6.68
CA VAL A 40 -13.34 18.78 -5.90
C VAL A 40 -14.58 17.97 -6.31
N ARG A 41 -14.82 17.87 -7.62
CA ARG A 41 -15.97 17.13 -8.16
C ARG A 41 -15.87 15.62 -7.89
N LYS A 42 -14.67 15.05 -7.89
CA LYS A 42 -14.40 13.67 -7.47
C LYS A 42 -14.69 13.44 -5.99
N TRP A 43 -14.24 14.33 -5.11
CA TRP A 43 -14.47 14.21 -3.66
C TRP A 43 -15.94 14.38 -3.27
N ARG A 44 -16.67 15.31 -3.91
CA ARG A 44 -18.13 15.45 -3.70
C ARG A 44 -18.93 14.22 -4.10
N LYS A 45 -18.46 13.44 -5.09
CA LYS A 45 -19.11 12.19 -5.52
C LYS A 45 -18.76 10.99 -4.63
N ARG A 46 -17.75 11.10 -3.77
CA ARG A 46 -17.36 10.02 -2.86
C ARG A 46 -18.18 10.12 -1.58
N THR A 47 -18.59 8.97 -1.06
CA THR A 47 -19.29 8.86 0.22
C THR A 47 -18.31 8.88 1.40
N THR A 48 -17.06 8.45 1.17
CA THR A 48 -16.05 8.33 2.22
C THR A 48 -14.89 9.32 2.04
N THR A 49 -14.51 9.92 3.16
CA THR A 49 -13.41 10.90 3.28
C THR A 49 -12.07 10.22 3.61
N ALA A 50 -12.15 9.05 4.26
CA ALA A 50 -11.01 8.23 4.59
C ALA A 50 -10.46 7.52 3.35
N ASP A 51 -9.13 7.40 3.26
CA ASP A 51 -8.52 6.51 2.27
C ASP A 51 -8.88 5.07 2.63
N ALA A 52 -9.40 4.32 1.64
CA ALA A 52 -9.59 2.90 1.80
C ALA A 52 -8.20 2.23 1.89
N PRO A 53 -8.03 1.20 2.74
CA PRO A 53 -6.80 0.43 2.76
C PRO A 53 -6.56 -0.13 1.35
N MET A 54 -5.48 0.33 0.70
CA MET A 54 -5.03 -0.18 -0.59
C MET A 54 -4.21 -1.44 -0.32
N GLY A 55 -4.89 -2.59 -0.28
CA GLY A 55 -4.23 -3.87 -0.11
C GLY A 55 -5.17 -5.05 -0.36
N PRO A 56 -4.65 -6.22 -0.79
CA PRO A 56 -5.45 -7.43 -0.88
C PRO A 56 -6.00 -7.78 0.51
N LYS A 57 -7.32 -7.99 0.60
CA LYS A 57 -8.03 -8.37 1.83
C LYS A 57 -7.46 -9.62 2.51
N VAL A 58 -6.73 -10.44 1.75
CA VAL A 58 -6.05 -11.64 2.23
C VAL A 58 -4.57 -11.53 1.83
N PRO A 59 -3.63 -11.50 2.80
CA PRO A 59 -2.23 -11.65 2.47
C PRO A 59 -2.00 -13.06 1.93
N LYS A 60 -1.57 -13.19 0.67
CA LYS A 60 -1.05 -14.45 0.13
C LYS A 60 0.21 -14.79 0.94
N ARG A 61 0.08 -15.72 1.88
CA ARG A 61 1.24 -16.34 2.53
C ARG A 61 2.04 -17.04 1.42
N PRO A 62 3.34 -16.74 1.22
CA PRO A 62 4.15 -17.59 0.36
C PRO A 62 4.17 -18.99 0.96
N ALA A 63 3.97 -20.00 0.12
CA ALA A 63 4.09 -21.39 0.53
C ALA A 63 5.47 -21.62 1.18
N PRO A 64 5.56 -22.43 2.26
CA PRO A 64 6.86 -22.77 2.83
C PRO A 64 7.71 -23.43 1.75
N LEU A 65 8.90 -22.88 1.51
CA LEU A 65 9.91 -23.47 0.64
C LEU A 65 10.21 -24.89 1.16
N PRO A 66 10.28 -25.92 0.29
CA PRO A 66 10.68 -27.24 0.74
C PRO A 66 12.11 -27.17 1.32
N PRO A 67 12.40 -27.88 2.42
CA PRO A 67 13.75 -27.91 2.96
C PRO A 67 14.68 -28.52 1.92
N THR A 68 15.72 -27.78 1.53
CA THR A 68 16.78 -28.27 0.66
C THR A 68 17.43 -29.49 1.32
N PRO A 69 17.55 -30.63 0.61
CA PRO A 69 18.22 -31.79 1.16
C PRO A 69 19.70 -31.45 1.37
N ARG A 70 20.11 -31.51 2.63
CA ARG A 70 21.50 -31.34 3.08
C ARG A 70 22.32 -32.46 2.45
N HIS A 71 23.25 -32.12 1.55
CA HIS A 71 24.15 -33.10 0.90
C HIS A 71 24.84 -33.97 1.97
N LEU A 72 24.63 -35.29 1.90
CA LEU A 72 25.46 -36.28 2.59
C LEU A 72 26.89 -36.18 2.04
N PRO A 73 27.93 -36.13 2.89
CA PRO A 73 29.29 -36.32 2.41
C PRO A 73 29.48 -37.78 1.98
N ALA A 74 29.96 -37.96 0.75
CA ALA A 74 30.35 -39.24 0.20
C ALA A 74 31.40 -39.90 1.09
N ALA A 75 31.09 -41.08 1.62
CA ALA A 75 32.05 -41.91 2.33
C ALA A 75 33.18 -42.30 1.35
N GLY A 76 34.40 -41.88 1.70
CA GLY A 76 35.62 -42.24 0.99
C GLY A 76 35.83 -43.75 0.99
N ARG A 77 35.95 -44.31 -0.21
CA ARG A 77 36.42 -45.68 -0.46
C ARG A 77 37.91 -45.72 -0.15
N GLY A 78 38.25 -46.11 1.07
CA GLY A 78 39.62 -46.45 1.47
C GLY A 78 39.96 -47.86 1.03
N ASP A 79 40.66 -47.93 -0.09
CA ASP A 79 41.44 -49.07 -0.56
C ASP A 79 42.50 -49.42 0.50
N GLN A 80 42.52 -50.67 0.99
CA GLN A 80 43.69 -51.26 1.62
C GLN A 80 43.83 -52.70 1.13
N GLY A 81 44.48 -52.84 -0.01
CA GLY A 81 45.13 -54.06 -0.44
C GLY A 81 46.65 -53.93 -0.33
N GLN A 82 47.23 -54.87 0.42
CA GLN A 82 48.52 -55.52 0.12
C GLN A 82 49.81 -54.79 0.51
N ALA A 83 50.46 -55.29 1.57
CA ALA A 83 51.84 -55.80 1.56
C ALA A 83 52.07 -56.70 2.77
#